data_AF-A0AAV9M8P0-F1
#
_entry.id   AF-A0AAV9M8P0-F1
#
_cell.length_a   1.000
_cell.length_b   1.000
_cell.length_c   1.000
_cell.angle_alpha   90.00
_cell.angle_beta   90.00
_cell.angle_gamma   90.00
#
_symmetry.space_group_name_H-M   'P 1'
#
loop_
_entity.id
_entity.type
_entity.pdbx_description
1 polymer ?
#
loop_
_entity_poly.entity_id
_entity_poly.type
_entity_poly.pdbx_seq_one_letter_code
_entity_poly.pdbx_strand_id
1 'polypeptide(L)'
;MTTSETLASTIGRIVEANKISFHDDKLSAEGAGHNKALHIVVKYGDKIVTRVLIDGGSGCNICPFTTLRDLGVNMGEIRESRVKVRAFDGEQRSVIGEIYLTL
;
A
#
# COMPACT_ATOMS: atom_id res chain seq x y z
N MET A 1 27.98 17.43 -11.31
CA MET A 1 26.96 18.18 -10.55
C MET A 1 25.62 17.99 -11.25
N THR A 2 24.69 17.26 -10.64
CA THR A 2 23.29 17.23 -11.10
C THR A 2 22.64 18.55 -10.72
N THR A 3 22.13 19.31 -11.69
CA THR A 3 21.42 20.57 -11.42
C THR A 3 20.06 20.29 -10.80
N SER A 4 19.60 21.19 -9.92
CA SER A 4 18.29 21.09 -9.24
C SER A 4 17.13 20.87 -10.21
N GLU A 5 17.20 21.50 -11.38
CA GLU A 5 16.20 21.38 -12.46
C GLU A 5 16.15 19.98 -13.06
N THR A 6 17.30 19.34 -13.28
CA THR A 6 17.38 17.97 -13.80
C THR A 6 16.80 16.97 -12.79
N LEU A 7 17.04 17.20 -11.49
CA LEU A 7 16.47 16.39 -10.42
C LEU A 7 14.95 16.56 -10.34
N ALA A 8 14.45 17.79 -10.33
CA ALA A 8 13.02 18.09 -10.28
C ALA A 8 12.27 17.49 -11.49
N SER A 9 12.83 17.62 -12.69
CA SER A 9 12.27 17.00 -13.91
C SER A 9 12.20 15.48 -13.81
N THR A 10 13.26 14.84 -13.30
CA THR A 10 13.31 13.39 -13.12
C THR A 10 12.26 12.91 -12.12
N ILE A 11 12.13 13.59 -10.97
CA ILE A 11 11.10 13.30 -9.97
C ILE A 11 9.70 13.48 -10.57
N GLY A 12 9.46 14.58 -11.30
CA GLY A 12 8.16 14.82 -11.94
C GLY A 12 7.77 13.71 -12.91
N ARG A 13 8.71 13.22 -13.71
CA ARG A 13 8.48 12.08 -14.62
C ARG A 13 8.16 10.79 -13.88
N ILE A 14 8.85 10.51 -12.76
CA ILE A 14 8.59 9.32 -11.94
C ILE A 14 7.21 9.41 -11.30
N VAL A 15 6.85 10.56 -10.75
CA VAL A 15 5.54 10.78 -10.13
C VAL A 15 4.43 10.61 -11.17
N GLU A 16 4.56 11.21 -12.35
CA GLU A 16 3.54 11.10 -13.39
C GLU A 16 3.43 9.66 -13.94
N ALA A 17 4.56 8.97 -14.12
CA ALA A 17 4.56 7.58 -14.60
C ALA A 17 3.89 6.60 -13.63
N ASN A 18 3.89 6.90 -12.33
CA ASN A 18 3.30 6.06 -11.28
C ASN A 18 1.97 6.62 -10.74
N LYS A 19 1.41 7.65 -11.39
CA LYS A 19 0.18 8.30 -10.95
C LYS A 19 -1.03 7.45 -11.35
N ILE A 20 -1.85 7.13 -10.36
CA ILE A 20 -3.20 6.60 -10.57
C ILE A 20 -4.16 7.77 -10.46
N SER A 21 -4.94 8.03 -11.52
CA SER A 21 -5.96 9.08 -11.55
C SER A 21 -7.34 8.50 -11.82
N PHE A 22 -8.35 9.17 -11.28
CA PHE A 22 -9.77 8.87 -11.52
C PHE A 22 -10.39 10.09 -12.19
N HIS A 23 -11.35 9.85 -13.09
CA HIS A 23 -12.07 10.88 -13.82
C HIS A 23 -13.55 10.80 -13.44
N ASP A 24 -14.27 11.92 -13.57
CA ASP A 24 -15.64 12.07 -13.06
C ASP A 24 -16.63 11.07 -13.68
N ASP A 25 -16.39 10.65 -14.92
CA ASP A 25 -17.17 9.63 -15.65
C ASP A 25 -17.08 8.23 -15.03
N LYS A 26 -16.08 7.98 -14.17
CA LYS A 26 -15.90 6.71 -13.45
C LYS A 26 -16.46 6.76 -12.03
N LEU A 27 -16.94 7.91 -11.58
CA LEU A 27 -17.55 8.04 -10.27
C LEU A 27 -18.94 7.41 -10.26
N SER A 28 -19.34 6.88 -9.11
CA SER A 28 -20.73 6.44 -8.93
C SER A 28 -21.70 7.63 -8.96
N ALA A 29 -23.02 7.39 -8.93
CA ALA A 29 -24.02 8.46 -8.89
C ALA A 29 -23.82 9.47 -7.73
N GLU A 30 -23.16 9.05 -6.65
CA GLU A 30 -22.82 9.90 -5.49
C GLU A 30 -21.62 10.85 -5.76
N GLY A 31 -20.96 10.72 -6.92
CA GLY A 31 -19.81 11.53 -7.31
C GLY A 31 -18.66 11.45 -6.31
N ALA A 32 -17.96 12.57 -6.12
CA ALA A 32 -16.89 12.70 -5.12
C ALA A 32 -17.40 12.76 -3.67
N GLY A 33 -18.73 12.76 -3.45
CA GLY A 33 -19.34 12.81 -2.12
C GLY A 33 -19.40 11.45 -1.40
N HIS A 34 -19.08 10.34 -2.08
CA HIS A 34 -19.10 9.02 -1.44
C HIS A 34 -17.89 8.81 -0.52
N ASN A 35 -18.06 8.03 0.54
CA ASN A 35 -16.97 7.62 1.45
C ASN A 35 -16.45 6.19 1.19
N LYS A 36 -16.74 5.62 0.02
CA LYS A 36 -16.32 4.26 -0.35
C LYS A 36 -14.79 4.18 -0.41
N ALA A 37 -14.22 3.18 0.24
CA ALA A 37 -12.80 2.91 0.23
C ALA A 37 -12.31 2.40 -1.12
N LEU A 38 -11.13 2.88 -1.56
CA LEU A 38 -10.47 2.43 -2.77
C LEU A 38 -9.76 1.10 -2.52
N HIS A 39 -10.27 0.04 -3.14
CA HIS A 39 -9.68 -1.29 -3.05
C HIS A 39 -9.13 -1.75 -4.39
N ILE A 40 -7.99 -2.43 -4.37
CA ILE A 40 -7.42 -3.13 -5.52
C ILE A 40 -7.38 -4.64 -5.28
N VAL A 41 -7.10 -5.36 -6.36
CA VAL A 41 -6.77 -6.79 -6.32
C VAL A 41 -5.27 -6.93 -6.59
N VAL A 42 -4.57 -7.64 -5.70
CA VAL A 42 -3.14 -7.90 -5.83
C VAL A 42 -2.94 -9.37 -6.12
N LYS A 43 -2.09 -9.69 -7.11
CA LYS A 43 -1.62 -11.05 -7.38
C LYS A 43 -0.20 -11.20 -6.85
N TYR A 44 0.05 -12.27 -6.09
CA TYR A 44 1.37 -12.64 -5.59
C TYR A 44 1.59 -14.13 -5.89
N GLY A 45 2.55 -14.44 -6.77
CA GLY A 45 2.71 -15.79 -7.31
C GLY A 45 1.42 -16.28 -7.99
N ASP A 46 0.89 -17.42 -7.53
CA ASP A 46 -0.38 -18.00 -7.97
C ASP A 46 -1.58 -17.54 -7.11
N LYS A 47 -1.35 -16.74 -6.06
CA LYS A 47 -2.37 -16.29 -5.10
C LYS A 47 -2.94 -14.93 -5.47
N ILE A 48 -4.19 -14.71 -5.07
CA ILE A 48 -4.91 -13.46 -5.26
C ILE A 48 -5.38 -12.95 -3.90
N VAL A 49 -5.01 -11.71 -3.57
CA VAL A 49 -5.54 -10.97 -2.43
C VAL A 49 -6.55 -9.96 -2.95
N THR A 50 -7.82 -10.21 -2.66
CA THR A 50 -8.90 -9.26 -2.98
C THR A 50 -9.01 -8.20 -1.89
N ARG A 51 -9.56 -7.03 -2.24
CA ARG A 51 -9.87 -5.95 -1.28
C ARG A 51 -8.64 -5.41 -0.54
N VAL A 52 -7.52 -5.22 -1.25
CA VAL A 52 -6.36 -4.50 -0.69
C VAL A 52 -6.67 -3.00 -0.71
N LEU A 53 -6.69 -2.38 0.48
CA LEU A 53 -6.98 -0.96 0.63
C LEU A 53 -5.80 -0.10 0.15
N ILE A 54 -6.09 0.91 -0.66
CA ILE A 54 -5.14 2.00 -0.95
C ILE A 54 -5.39 3.11 0.06
N ASP A 55 -4.56 3.18 1.09
CA ASP A 55 -4.60 4.20 2.14
C ASP A 55 -3.43 5.17 1.98
N GLY A 56 -3.72 6.35 1.42
CA GLY A 56 -2.72 7.42 1.27
C GLY A 56 -2.33 8.13 2.57
N GLY A 57 -3.05 7.89 3.67
CA GLY A 57 -2.74 8.42 4.99
C GLY A 57 -1.81 7.52 5.80
N SER A 58 -1.63 6.25 5.39
CA SER A 58 -0.77 5.31 6.10
C SER A 58 0.72 5.53 5.78
N GLY A 59 1.56 5.50 6.80
CA GLY A 59 3.02 5.55 6.66
C GLY A 59 3.68 4.20 6.36
N CYS A 60 2.91 3.10 6.33
CA CYS A 60 3.43 1.76 6.05
C CYS A 60 2.38 0.84 5.41
N ASN A 61 2.85 -0.20 4.72
CA ASN A 61 2.00 -1.29 4.25
C ASN A 61 1.76 -2.27 5.39
N ILE A 62 0.50 -2.63 5.64
CA ILE A 62 0.11 -3.58 6.69
C ILE A 62 -0.48 -4.82 6.03
N CYS A 63 0.10 -5.98 6.32
CA CYS A 63 -0.44 -7.27 5.90
C CYS A 63 -0.96 -8.02 7.13
N PRO A 64 -2.27 -8.31 7.22
CA PRO A 64 -2.80 -9.18 8.26
C PRO A 64 -2.10 -10.55 8.23
N PHE A 65 -1.83 -11.11 9.41
CA PHE A 65 -1.16 -12.40 9.53
C PHE A 65 -1.89 -13.55 8.83
N THR A 66 -3.23 -13.49 8.79
CA THR A 66 -4.06 -14.45 8.04
C THR A 66 -3.81 -14.35 6.54
N THR A 67 -3.79 -13.14 5.99
CA THR A 67 -3.47 -12.90 4.58
C THR A 67 -2.06 -13.39 4.24
N LEU A 68 -1.08 -13.11 5.11
CA LEU A 68 0.30 -13.58 4.92
C LEU A 68 0.38 -15.12 4.85
N ARG A 69 -0.40 -15.81 5.68
CA ARG A 69 -0.49 -17.28 5.68
C ARG A 69 -1.13 -17.80 4.40
N ASP A 70 -2.20 -17.16 3.93
CA ASP A 70 -2.90 -17.54 2.69
C ASP A 70 -2.02 -17.33 1.45
N LEU A 71 -1.09 -16.36 1.51
CA LEU A 71 -0.05 -16.16 0.51
C LEU A 71 1.02 -17.27 0.50
N GLY A 72 1.05 -18.15 1.51
CA GLY A 72 2.02 -19.25 1.61
C GLY A 72 3.43 -18.79 1.96
N VAL A 73 3.60 -17.58 2.50
CA VAL A 73 4.91 -17.07 2.95
C VAL A 73 5.39 -17.89 4.15
N ASN A 74 6.64 -18.33 4.11
CA ASN A 74 7.22 -19.11 5.20
C ASN A 74 7.36 -18.23 6.45
N MET A 75 6.91 -18.71 7.61
CA MET A 75 7.05 -17.99 8.88
C MET A 75 8.50 -17.69 9.25
N GLY A 76 9.47 -18.49 8.78
CA GLY A 76 10.89 -18.23 8.95
C GLY A 76 11.42 -17.02 8.17
N GLU A 77 10.64 -16.48 7.22
CA GLU A 77 10.98 -15.26 6.48
C GLU A 77 10.54 -13.99 7.21
N ILE A 78 9.72 -14.13 8.26
CA ILE A 78 9.32 -13.01 9.11
C ILE A 78 10.52 -12.56 9.94
N ARG A 79 10.99 -11.35 9.68
CA ARG A 79 12.09 -10.74 10.42
C ARG A 79 11.54 -10.00 11.63
N GLU A 80 12.25 -10.10 12.75
CA GLU A 80 11.91 -9.33 13.94
C GLU A 80 11.91 -7.84 13.60
N SER A 81 10.86 -7.14 14.01
CA SER A 81 10.75 -5.69 13.84
C SER A 81 10.40 -5.03 15.16
N ARG A 82 10.99 -3.86 15.39
CA ARG A 82 10.70 -3.00 16.54
C ARG A 82 9.64 -1.94 16.23
N VAL A 83 9.07 -1.97 15.01
CA VAL A 83 8.05 -1.02 14.59
C VAL A 83 6.79 -1.21 15.43
N LYS A 84 6.21 -0.09 15.84
CA LYS A 84 4.88 -0.02 16.42
C LYS A 84 3.97 0.74 15.47
N VAL A 85 2.84 0.14 15.13
CA VAL A 85 1.83 0.78 14.30
C VAL A 85 0.86 1.51 15.21
N ARG A 86 0.59 2.78 14.91
CA ARG A 86 -0.45 3.58 15.57
C ARG A 86 -1.67 3.68 14.66
N ALA A 87 -2.83 3.27 15.15
CA ALA A 87 -4.10 3.44 14.47
C ALA A 87 -4.63 4.87 14.61
N PHE A 88 -5.68 5.20 13.85
CA PHE A 88 -6.29 6.53 13.83
C PHE A 88 -6.86 6.95 15.20
N ASP A 89 -7.36 6.00 15.98
CA ASP A 89 -7.85 6.19 17.35
C ASP A 89 -6.72 6.43 18.37
N GLY A 90 -5.47 6.41 17.93
CA GLY A 90 -4.28 6.57 18.76
C GLY A 90 -3.78 5.28 19.39
N GLU A 91 -4.50 4.15 19.27
CA GLU A 91 -4.08 2.85 19.78
C GLU A 91 -2.77 2.42 19.11
N GLN A 92 -1.83 1.86 19.87
CA GLN A 92 -0.58 1.34 19.35
C GLN A 92 -0.51 -0.17 19.49
N ARG A 93 -0.07 -0.84 18.41
CA ARG A 93 0.15 -2.28 18.40
C ARG A 93 1.54 -2.60 17.88
N SER A 94 2.21 -3.55 18.54
CA SER A 94 3.44 -4.14 18.02
C SER A 94 3.12 -5.02 16.82
N VAL A 95 4.02 -5.07 15.85
CA VAL A 95 3.93 -6.00 14.71
C VAL A 95 4.54 -7.35 15.08
N ILE A 96 4.13 -8.41 14.38
CA ILE A 96 4.77 -9.73 14.50
C ILE A 96 6.18 -9.68 13.90
N GLY A 97 6.36 -8.88 12.84
CA GLY A 97 7.63 -8.68 12.17
C GLY A 97 7.44 -7.97 10.83
N GLU A 98 8.51 -7.97 10.04
CA GLU A 98 8.54 -7.44 8.67
C GLU A 98 8.83 -8.56 7.68
N ILE A 99 8.24 -8.45 6.49
CA ILE A 99 8.45 -9.37 5.39
C ILE A 99 8.77 -8.60 4.12
N TYR A 100 9.53 -9.24 3.24
CA TYR A 100 9.80 -8.74 1.90
C TYR A 100 9.13 -9.68 0.90
N LEU A 101 8.06 -9.21 0.27
CA LEU A 101 7.44 -9.93 -0.84
C LEU A 101 8.38 -9.86 -2.03
N THR A 102 8.81 -11.01 -2.53
CA THR A 102 9.64 -11.09 -3.73
C THR A 102 8.71 -11.04 -4.94
N LEU A 103 8.85 -10.01 -5.78
CA LEU A 103 8.06 -9.82 -7.01
C LEU A 103 8.60 -10.67 -8.17
#